data_AF-A0A2M7JXV9-F1
#
_entry.id   AF-A0A2M7JXV9-F1
#
_cell.length_a   1.000
_cell.length_b   1.000
_cell.length_c   1.000
_cell.angle_alpha   90.00
_cell.angle_beta   90.00
_cell.angle_gamma   90.00
#
_symmetry.space_group_name_H-M   'P 1'
#
loop_
_entity.id
_entity.type
_entity.pdbx_description
1 polymer ?
#
loop_
_entity_poly.entity_id
_entity_poly.type
_entity_poly.pdbx_seq_one_letter_code
_entity_poly.pdbx_strand_id
1 'polypeptide(L)' 'MKYLLTNEPYDVFFYVVSGRGIFAAGEKQWAAKSGSMVFAPAGVRGIKCIERLTVLGIQEPH' A
#
# COMPACT_ATOMS: atom_id res chain seq x y z
N MET A 1 -3.89 -3.60 -18.28
CA MET A 1 -2.81 -3.81 -17.30
C MET A 1 -3.32 -4.76 -16.22
N LYS A 2 -2.96 -6.04 -16.30
CA LYS A 2 -3.42 -7.09 -15.38
C LYS A 2 -2.41 -7.21 -14.25
N TYR A 3 -2.55 -6.38 -13.21
CA TYR A 3 -1.72 -6.56 -12.02
C TYR A 3 -2.19 -7.83 -11.30
N LEU A 4 -1.24 -8.66 -10.87
CA LEU A 4 -1.49 -9.81 -10.00
C LEU A 4 -2.10 -9.26 -8.71
N LEU A 5 -3.41 -9.45 -8.53
CA LEU A 5 -4.10 -9.10 -7.30
C LEU A 5 -3.71 -10.16 -6.27
N THR A 6 -2.66 -9.91 -5.48
CA THR A 6 -2.34 -10.73 -4.32
C THR A 6 -3.43 -10.48 -3.27
N ASN A 7 -4.16 -11.54 -2.93
CA ASN A 7 -5.10 -11.53 -1.82
C ASN A 7 -4.33 -11.84 -0.54
N GLU A 8 -4.12 -10.83 0.29
CA GLU A 8 -3.23 -10.91 1.43
C GLU A 8 -4.04 -11.18 2.71
N PRO A 9 -3.73 -12.22 3.51
CA PRO A 9 -4.58 -12.65 4.62
C PRO A 9 -4.38 -11.88 5.93
N TYR A 10 -3.75 -10.71 5.88
CA TYR A 10 -3.41 -9.91 7.06
C TYR A 10 -3.50 -8.41 6.78
N ASP A 11 -3.81 -7.66 7.82
CA ASP A 11 -3.84 -6.20 7.83
C ASP A 11 -2.42 -5.62 7.84
N VAL A 12 -2.23 -4.51 7.14
CA VAL A 12 -0.94 -3.80 7.06
C VAL A 12 -1.14 -2.29 7.12
N PHE A 13 -0.27 -1.62 7.90
CA PHE A 13 -0.04 -0.19 7.76
C PHE A 13 1.19 0.08 6.91
N PHE A 14 1.03 0.90 5.88
CA PHE A 14 2.13 1.40 5.06
C PHE A 14 2.49 2.82 5.48
N TYR A 15 3.74 3.04 5.87
CA TYR A 15 4.31 4.37 6.07
C TYR A 15 5.21 4.72 4.89
N VAL A 16 4.90 5.83 4.19
CA VAL A 16 5.71 6.30 3.07
C VAL A 16 6.91 7.06 3.62
N VAL A 17 8.08 6.43 3.55
CA VAL A 17 9.36 7.03 3.99
C VAL A 17 9.79 8.11 3.00
N SER A 18 9.73 7.83 1.70
CA SER A 18 10.09 8.78 0.65
C SER A 18 9.37 8.51 -0.67
N GLY A 19 9.15 9.56 -1.47
CA GLY A 19 8.57 9.46 -2.81
C GLY A 19 7.06 9.65 -2.85
N ARG A 20 6.47 9.27 -4.00
CA ARG A 20 5.03 9.39 -4.27
C ARG A 20 4.48 8.15 -4.96
N GLY A 21 3.29 7.73 -4.54
CA GLY A 21 2.63 6.55 -5.05
C GLY A 21 1.12 6.62 -4.92
N ILE A 22 0.46 5.68 -5.57
CA ILE A 22 -0.96 5.41 -5.43
C ILE A 22 -1.11 4.06 -4.73
N PHE A 23 -1.83 4.06 -3.61
CA PHE A 23 -2.16 2.86 -2.86
C PHE A 23 -3.61 2.50 -3.14
N ALA A 24 -3.90 1.21 -3.28
CA ALA A 24 -5.25 0.69 -3.42
C ALA A 24 -5.46 -0.47 -2.44
N ALA A 25 -6.63 -0.51 -1.81
CA ALA A 25 -7.08 -1.62 -0.97
C ALA A 25 -8.60 -1.80 -1.15
N GLY A 26 -9.01 -2.98 -1.62
CA GLY A 26 -10.37 -3.20 -2.11
C GLY A 26 -10.74 -2.21 -3.22
N GLU A 27 -11.88 -1.53 -3.06
CA GLU A 27 -12.37 -0.52 -4.01
C GLU A 27 -11.82 0.89 -3.77
N LYS A 28 -11.01 1.06 -2.71
CA LYS A 28 -10.50 2.37 -2.33
C LYS A 28 -9.11 2.60 -2.87
N GLN A 29 -8.83 3.85 -3.22
CA GLN A 29 -7.55 4.29 -3.74
C GLN A 29 -7.15 5.64 -3.15
N TRP A 30 -5.87 5.81 -2.82
CA TRP A 30 -5.32 7.04 -2.24
C TRP A 30 -4.00 7.40 -2.88
N ALA A 31 -3.79 8.68 -3.17
CA ALA A 31 -2.46 9.21 -3.42
C ALA A 31 -1.74 9.41 -2.08
N ALA A 32 -0.50 8.92 -1.98
CA ALA A 32 0.31 9.04 -0.78
C ALA A 32 1.68 9.64 -1.14
N LYS A 33 2.22 10.42 -0.20
CA LYS A 33 3.53 11.08 -0.28
C LYS A 33 4.31 10.82 1.00
N SER A 34 5.58 11.20 1.04
CA SER A 34 6.41 11.12 2.25
C SER A 34 5.65 11.60 3.50
N GLY A 35 5.67 10.79 4.55
CA GLY A 35 4.95 11.04 5.80
C GLY A 35 3.50 10.57 5.83
N SER A 36 2.91 10.16 4.70
CA SER A 36 1.58 9.53 4.68
C SER A 36 1.62 8.15 5.32
N MET A 37 0.52 7.81 5.99
CA MET A 37 0.24 6.47 6.49
C MET A 37 -1.04 5.95 5.84
N VAL A 38 -1.00 4.73 5.31
CA VAL A 38 -2.13 4.08 4.64
C VAL A 38 -2.43 2.77 5.34
N PHE A 39 -3.65 2.64 5.86
CA PHE A 39 -4.15 1.36 6.34
C PHE A 39 -4.69 0.55 5.17
N ALA A 40 -4.23 -0.69 5.03
CA ALA A 40 -4.70 -1.65 4.04
C ALA A 40 -5.16 -2.91 4.77
N PRO A 41 -6.49 -3.15 4.87
CA PRO A 41 -7.00 -4.39 5.47
C PRO A 41 -6.61 -5.61 4.63
N ALA A 42 -6.75 -6.79 5.23
CA ALA A 42 -6.64 -8.07 4.56
C ALA A 42 -7.54 -8.09 3.31
N GLY A 43 -7.01 -8.64 2.23
CA GLY A 43 -7.66 -8.62 0.93
C GLY A 43 -6.73 -8.23 -0.21
N VAL A 44 -7.34 -7.81 -1.31
CA VAL A 44 -6.64 -7.34 -2.50
C VAL A 44 -6.11 -5.93 -2.27
N ARG A 45 -4.80 -5.77 -2.45
CA ARG A 45 -4.12 -4.47 -2.36
C ARG A 45 -3.07 -4.31 -3.45
N GLY A 46 -2.70 -3.06 -3.71
CA GLY A 46 -1.67 -2.73 -4.69
C GLY A 46 -1.03 -1.37 -4.45
N ILE A 47 0.22 -1.23 -4.89
CA ILE A 47 0.97 0.01 -4.82
C ILE A 47 1.51 0.31 -6.23
N LYS A 48 1.16 1.47 -6.76
CA LYS A 48 1.73 2.00 -8.01
C LYS A 48 2.69 3.13 -7.67
N CYS A 49 3.95 2.95 -8.01
CA CYS A 49 4.96 4.01 -7.92
C CYS A 49 4.70 5.08 -9.00
N ILE A 50 4.60 6.34 -8.59
CA ILE A 50 4.59 7.49 -9.51
C ILE A 50 6.01 8.07 -9.62
N GLU A 51 6.75 8.03 -8.52
CA GLU A 51 8.19 8.33 -8.44
C GLU A 51 8.90 7.20 -7.68
N ARG A 52 10.23 7.30 -7.51
CA ARG A 52 10.98 6.38 -6.64
C ARG A 52 10.37 6.42 -5.24
N LEU A 53 9.76 5.31 -4.83
CA LEU A 53 8.96 5.18 -3.62
C LEU A 53 9.64 4.21 -2.65
N THR A 54 9.83 4.65 -1.40
CA THR A 54 10.29 3.80 -0.28
C THR A 54 9.18 3.75 0.76
N VAL A 55 8.79 2.54 1.16
CA VAL A 55 7.66 2.30 2.07
C VAL A 55 8.09 1.32 3.16
N LEU A 56 7.70 1.61 4.40
CA LEU A 56 7.74 0.65 5.50
C LEU A 56 6.36 0.00 5.65
N GLY A 57 6.31 -1.33 5.62
CA GLY A 57 5.11 -2.10 5.93
C GLY A 57 5.16 -2.61 7.36
N ILE A 58 4.13 -2.33 8.15
CA ILE A 58 3.94 -2.84 9.51
C ILE A 58 2.73 -3.76 9.45
N GLN A 59 2.95 -5.07 9.57
CA GLN A 59 1.91 -6.08 9.50
C GLN A 59 1.63 -6.67 10.88
N GLU A 60 0.42 -7.21 11.08
CA GLU A 60 0.13 -8.00 12.27
C GLU A 60 1.07 -9.23 12.35
N PRO A 61 1.54 -9.58 13.56
CA PRO A 61 2.30 -10.81 13.75
C PRO A 61 1.45 -12.02 13.34
N HIS A 62 2.10 -12.99 12.69
CA HIS A 62 1.48 -14.25 12.29
C HIS A 62 1.45 -15.24 13.45
#